data_AF-A0A3D6CFE2-F1
#
_entry.id   AF-A0A3D6CFE2-F1
#
_cell.length_a   1.000
_cell.length_b   1.000
_cell.length_c   1.000
_cell.angle_alpha   90.00
_cell.angle_beta   90.00
_cell.angle_gamma   90.00
#
_symmetry.space_group_name_H-M   'P 1'
#
loop_
_entity.id
_entity.type
_entity.pdbx_description
1 polymer ?
#
loop_
_entity_poly.entity_id
_entity_poly.type
_entity_poly.pdbx_seq_one_letter_code
_entity_poly.pdbx_strand_id
1 'polypeptide(L)'
;MKKFKTFDVWMNIILIAASLIWSFAGRDIAFIYGYFLVGGWQLISMIVHQNFGWFTGPGSNRSLYHVLVVIILILALAGVLWNGLLYAVMVIMLFASPFMAIIYAGMCYHETYVRLKRPLSILKN
;
A
#
# COMPACT_ATOMS: atom_id res chain seq x y z
N MET A 1 -11.29 -13.63 5.57
CA MET A 1 -10.28 -12.77 6.21
C MET A 1 -8.84 -13.27 6.00
N LYS A 2 -8.39 -14.37 6.63
CA LYS A 2 -6.97 -14.79 6.59
C LYS A 2 -6.45 -15.08 5.17
N LYS A 3 -7.20 -15.84 4.34
CA LYS A 3 -6.80 -16.16 2.96
C LYS A 3 -6.53 -14.92 2.11
N PHE A 4 -7.45 -13.96 2.12
CA PHE A 4 -7.30 -12.69 1.39
C PHE A 4 -6.09 -11.90 1.89
N LYS A 5 -5.94 -11.77 3.21
CA LYS A 5 -4.82 -11.03 3.80
C LYS A 5 -3.46 -11.66 3.50
N THR A 6 -3.37 -12.99 3.53
CA THR A 6 -2.18 -13.71 3.09
C THR A 6 -1.89 -13.45 1.62
N PHE A 7 -2.92 -13.51 0.75
CA PHE A 7 -2.78 -13.17 -0.65
C PHE A 7 -2.31 -11.73 -0.86
N ASP A 8 -2.89 -10.76 -0.16
CA ASP A 8 -2.53 -9.34 -0.25
C ASP A 8 -1.08 -9.07 0.16
N VAL A 9 -0.58 -9.73 1.21
CA VAL A 9 0.84 -9.64 1.60
C VAL A 9 1.74 -10.14 0.48
N TRP A 10 1.45 -11.33 -0.06
CA TRP A 10 2.25 -11.91 -1.15
C TRP A 10 2.19 -11.07 -2.42
N MET A 11 1.01 -10.56 -2.78
CA MET A 11 0.84 -9.69 -3.93
C MET A 11 1.68 -8.41 -3.79
N ASN A 12 1.68 -7.76 -2.63
CA ASN A 12 2.52 -6.58 -2.41
C ASN A 12 4.02 -6.93 -2.55
N ILE A 13 4.48 -8.02 -1.93
CA ILE A 13 5.88 -8.46 -2.01
C ILE A 13 6.28 -8.74 -3.47
N ILE A 14 5.47 -9.49 -4.19
CA ILE A 14 5.73 -9.86 -5.59
C ILE A 14 5.73 -8.63 -6.48
N LEU A 15 4.74 -7.73 -6.35
CA LEU A 15 4.66 -6.53 -7.17
C LEU A 15 5.84 -5.59 -6.92
N ILE A 16 6.26 -5.41 -5.66
CA ILE A 16 7.43 -4.60 -5.32
C ILE A 16 8.69 -5.23 -5.90
N ALA A 17 8.92 -6.53 -5.67
CA ALA A 17 10.11 -7.23 -6.16
C ALA A 17 10.17 -7.24 -7.70
N ALA A 18 9.06 -7.55 -8.37
CA ALA A 18 8.95 -7.55 -9.82
C ALA A 18 9.19 -6.14 -10.40
N SER A 19 8.63 -5.11 -9.77
CA SER A 19 8.84 -3.71 -10.20
C SER A 19 10.30 -3.30 -10.07
N LEU A 20 10.98 -3.70 -8.99
CA LEU A 20 12.41 -3.44 -8.81
C LEU A 20 13.25 -4.17 -9.87
N ILE A 21 13.05 -5.48 -10.05
CA ILE A 21 13.78 -6.28 -11.05
C ILE A 21 13.57 -5.70 -12.45
N TRP A 22 12.34 -5.35 -12.80
CA TRP A 22 12.03 -4.81 -14.12
C TRP A 22 12.64 -3.41 -14.33
N SER A 23 12.71 -2.59 -13.28
CA SER A 23 13.36 -1.28 -13.33
C SER A 23 14.87 -1.40 -13.59
N PHE A 24 15.53 -2.41 -13.04
CA PHE A 24 16.96 -2.67 -13.28
C PHE A 24 17.25 -3.33 -14.63
N ALA A 25 16.24 -3.92 -15.30
CA ALA A 25 16.40 -4.56 -16.60
C ALA A 25 16.49 -3.58 -17.80
N GLY A 26 16.71 -2.29 -17.54
CA GLY A 26 17.13 -1.31 -18.57
C GLY A 26 16.02 -0.85 -19.53
N ARG A 27 14.76 -0.82 -19.09
CA ARG A 27 13.66 -0.21 -19.86
C ARG A 27 13.23 1.11 -19.24
N ASP A 28 13.44 2.21 -19.96
CA ASP A 28 13.29 3.59 -19.45
C ASP A 28 11.94 3.90 -18.77
N ILE A 29 10.85 3.31 -19.27
CA ILE A 29 9.49 3.54 -18.74
C ILE A 29 8.99 2.46 -17.77
N ALA A 30 9.75 1.36 -17.59
CA ALA A 30 9.30 0.23 -16.76
C ALA A 30 9.11 0.61 -15.30
N PHE A 31 9.95 1.53 -14.80
CA PHE A 31 9.85 2.07 -13.46
C PHE A 31 8.49 2.75 -13.21
N ILE A 32 7.99 3.53 -14.17
CA ILE A 32 6.70 4.22 -14.07
C ILE A 32 5.55 3.20 -14.03
N TYR A 33 5.59 2.15 -14.85
CA TYR A 33 4.58 1.09 -14.77
C TYR A 33 4.58 0.36 -13.43
N GLY A 34 5.77 0.11 -12.86
CA GLY A 34 5.89 -0.46 -11.52
C GLY A 34 5.21 0.39 -10.46
N TYR A 35 5.36 1.72 -10.52
CA TYR A 35 4.66 2.66 -9.63
C TYR A 35 3.15 2.52 -9.68
N PHE A 36 2.58 2.53 -10.89
CA PHE A 36 1.13 2.43 -11.06
C PHE A 36 0.60 1.05 -10.67
N LEU A 37 1.33 -0.03 -10.93
CA LEU A 37 0.92 -1.38 -10.56
C LEU A 37 0.94 -1.58 -9.04
N VAL A 38 2.03 -1.19 -8.37
CA VAL A 38 2.16 -1.29 -6.90
C VAL A 38 1.14 -0.38 -6.21
N GLY A 39 1.08 0.90 -6.61
CA GLY A 39 0.13 1.86 -6.04
C GLY A 39 -1.33 1.51 -6.32
N GLY A 40 -1.64 1.05 -7.53
CA GLY A 40 -2.98 0.59 -7.91
C GLY A 40 -3.44 -0.60 -7.09
N TRP A 41 -2.58 -1.60 -6.89
CA TRP A 41 -2.88 -2.72 -6.00
C TRP A 41 -3.13 -2.26 -4.56
N GLN A 42 -2.32 -1.33 -4.04
CA GLN A 42 -2.50 -0.80 -2.69
C GLN A 42 -3.84 -0.09 -2.53
N LEU A 43 -4.26 0.73 -3.50
CA LEU A 43 -5.56 1.38 -3.48
C LEU A 43 -6.71 0.35 -3.48
N ILE A 44 -6.64 -0.67 -4.34
CA ILE A 44 -7.64 -1.75 -4.36
C ILE A 44 -7.68 -2.47 -3.00
N SER A 45 -6.52 -2.82 -2.46
CA SER A 45 -6.39 -3.49 -1.18
C SER A 45 -6.95 -2.64 -0.03
N MET A 46 -6.70 -1.33 -0.03
CA MET A 46 -7.28 -0.40 0.94
C MET A 46 -8.81 -0.36 0.88
N ILE A 47 -9.40 -0.29 -0.32
CA ILE A 47 -10.84 -0.29 -0.52
C ILE A 47 -11.45 -1.58 0.04
N VAL A 48 -10.84 -2.74 -0.26
CA VAL A 48 -11.30 -4.02 0.29
C VAL A 48 -11.25 -4.01 1.82
N HIS A 49 -10.14 -3.59 2.42
CA HIS A 49 -10.02 -3.53 3.88
C HIS A 49 -11.02 -2.57 4.53
N GLN A 50 -11.30 -1.43 3.90
CA GLN A 50 -12.30 -0.47 4.36
C GLN A 50 -13.71 -1.07 4.33
N ASN A 51 -14.10 -1.70 3.21
CA ASN A 51 -15.44 -2.26 3.03
C ASN A 51 -15.73 -3.41 4.00
N PHE A 52 -14.72 -4.19 4.39
CA PHE A 52 -14.88 -5.27 5.37
C PHE A 52 -14.54 -4.88 6.81
N GLY A 53 -14.20 -3.61 7.09
CA GLY A 53 -13.86 -3.15 8.44
C GLY A 53 -12.60 -3.81 9.03
N TRP A 54 -11.67 -4.28 8.20
CA TRP A 54 -10.52 -5.06 8.65
C TRP A 54 -9.38 -4.17 9.13
N PHE A 55 -9.25 -4.04 10.45
CA PHE A 55 -8.21 -3.25 11.12
C PHE A 55 -8.29 -1.75 10.80
N THR A 56 -9.43 -1.24 10.33
CA THR A 56 -9.67 0.17 9.96
C THR A 56 -10.33 0.99 11.08
N GLY A 57 -10.24 0.54 12.33
CA GLY A 57 -10.76 1.29 13.47
C GLY A 57 -10.02 2.63 13.70
N PRO A 58 -10.67 3.61 14.37
CA PRO A 58 -10.05 4.90 14.68
C PRO A 58 -8.71 4.74 15.41
N GLY A 59 -7.70 5.50 15.00
CA GLY A 59 -6.37 5.46 15.60
C GLY A 59 -5.53 4.22 15.20
N SER A 60 -6.02 3.33 14.34
CA SER A 60 -5.21 2.24 13.82
C SER A 60 -4.16 2.74 12.83
N ASN A 61 -3.01 2.07 12.76
CA ASN A 61 -1.98 2.36 11.75
C ASN A 61 -2.54 2.35 10.32
N ARG A 62 -3.51 1.48 10.05
CA ARG A 62 -4.19 1.39 8.76
C ARG A 62 -5.07 2.60 8.49
N SER A 63 -5.83 3.06 9.49
CA SER A 63 -6.62 4.29 9.37
C SER A 63 -5.73 5.50 9.07
N LEU A 64 -4.57 5.62 9.74
CA LEU A 64 -3.61 6.70 9.48
C LEU A 64 -3.06 6.63 8.05
N TYR A 65 -2.67 5.44 7.59
CA TYR A 65 -2.22 5.25 6.21
C TYR A 65 -3.31 5.57 5.19
N HIS A 66 -4.55 5.17 5.43
CA HIS A 66 -5.69 5.48 4.56
C HIS A 66 -5.89 7.00 4.44
N VAL A 67 -5.85 7.72 5.57
CA VAL A 67 -5.96 9.20 5.57
C VAL A 67 -4.83 9.83 4.76
N LEU A 68 -3.58 9.39 4.96
CA LEU A 68 -2.43 9.89 4.21
C LEU A 68 -2.60 9.70 2.70
N VAL A 69 -2.99 8.50 2.26
CA VAL A 69 -3.20 8.20 0.83
C VAL A 69 -4.36 9.01 0.26
N VAL A 70 -5.45 9.20 1.00
CA VAL A 70 -6.58 10.04 0.58
C VAL A 70 -6.15 11.50 0.43
N ILE A 71 -5.35 12.05 1.36
CA ILE A 71 -4.80 13.40 1.24
C ILE A 71 -3.94 13.52 -0.03
N ILE A 72 -3.04 12.56 -0.28
CA ILE A 72 -2.21 12.54 -1.49
C ILE A 72 -3.08 12.51 -2.76
N LEU A 73 -4.13 11.68 -2.78
CA LEU A 73 -5.04 11.59 -3.91
C LEU A 73 -5.79 12.90 -4.15
N ILE A 74 -6.29 13.55 -3.09
CA ILE A 74 -6.93 14.87 -3.17
C ILE A 74 -5.95 15.91 -3.70
N LEU A 75 -4.72 15.95 -3.20
CA LEU A 75 -3.69 16.88 -3.67
C LEU A 75 -3.32 16.64 -5.13
N ALA A 76 -3.22 15.38 -5.57
CA ALA A 76 -2.97 15.04 -6.97
C ALA A 76 -4.12 15.49 -7.88
N LEU A 77 -5.37 15.26 -7.47
CA LEU A 77 -6.55 15.69 -8.21
C LEU A 77 -6.67 17.22 -8.26
N ALA A 78 -6.41 17.92 -7.14
CA ALA A 78 -6.34 19.38 -7.12
C ALA A 78 -5.20 19.91 -8.02
N GLY A 79 -4.08 19.19 -8.08
CA GLY A 79 -2.97 19.47 -8.97
C GLY A 79 -3.35 19.45 -10.46
N VAL A 80 -4.37 18.70 -10.86
CA VAL A 80 -4.87 18.72 -12.26
C VAL A 80 -5.37 20.12 -12.64
N LEU A 81 -5.88 20.90 -11.67
CA LEU A 81 -6.28 22.30 -11.88
C LEU A 81 -5.11 23.27 -11.76
N TRP A 82 -3.99 22.85 -11.15
CA TRP A 82 -2.79 23.67 -10.95
C TRP A 82 -1.52 22.86 -11.15
N ASN A 83 -0.97 22.90 -12.37
CA ASN A 83 0.17 22.09 -12.80
C ASN A 83 1.40 22.16 -11.87
N GLY A 84 1.65 23.31 -11.24
CA GLY A 84 2.76 23.46 -10.28
C GLY A 84 2.60 22.56 -9.06
N LEU A 85 1.37 22.44 -8.54
CA LEU A 85 1.04 21.53 -7.45
C LEU A 85 1.15 20.07 -7.90
N LEU A 86 0.65 19.73 -9.10
CA LEU A 86 0.77 18.36 -9.63
C LEU A 86 2.23 17.93 -9.75
N TYR A 87 3.07 18.80 -10.33
CA TYR A 87 4.50 18.52 -10.45
C TYR A 87 5.16 18.32 -9.08
N ALA A 88 4.86 19.18 -8.10
CA ALA A 88 5.36 19.03 -6.73
C ALA A 88 4.94 17.69 -6.11
N VAL A 89 3.66 17.30 -6.24
CA VAL A 89 3.14 16.01 -5.73
C VAL A 89 3.83 14.84 -6.43
N MET A 90 3.99 14.87 -7.75
CA MET A 90 4.67 13.80 -8.50
C MET A 90 6.14 13.65 -8.09
N VAL A 91 6.88 14.75 -7.92
CA VAL A 91 8.28 14.73 -7.45
C VAL A 91 8.38 14.17 -6.04
N ILE A 92 7.49 14.57 -5.12
CA ILE A 92 7.47 14.01 -3.76
C ILE A 92 7.16 12.50 -3.82
N MET A 93 6.16 12.10 -4.60
CA MET A 93 5.74 10.70 -4.73
C MET A 93 6.81 9.81 -5.38
N LEU A 94 7.69 10.37 -6.21
CA LEU A 94 8.85 9.68 -6.77
C LEU A 94 9.80 9.15 -5.68
N PHE A 95 9.86 9.79 -4.53
CA PHE A 95 10.69 9.33 -3.42
C PHE A 95 9.87 8.71 -2.31
N ALA A 96 8.67 9.23 -2.04
CA ALA A 96 7.83 8.76 -0.94
C ALA A 96 7.15 7.40 -1.23
N SER A 97 6.76 7.13 -2.48
CA SER A 97 5.96 5.94 -2.79
C SER A 97 6.67 4.60 -2.51
N PRO A 98 7.98 4.42 -2.76
CA PRO A 98 8.66 3.17 -2.41
C PRO A 98 8.65 2.90 -0.90
N PHE A 99 8.84 3.94 -0.08
CA PHE A 99 8.75 3.82 1.38
C PHE A 99 7.33 3.50 1.82
N MET A 100 6.33 4.20 1.26
CA MET A 100 4.93 3.91 1.53
C MET A 100 4.56 2.48 1.17
N ALA A 101 5.12 1.94 0.08
CA ALA A 101 4.86 0.57 -0.33
C ALA A 101 5.44 -0.46 0.63
N ILE A 102 6.66 -0.24 1.11
CA ILE A 102 7.29 -1.07 2.14
C ILE A 102 6.49 -1.00 3.46
N ILE A 103 6.09 0.20 3.88
CA ILE A 103 5.28 0.42 5.08
C ILE A 103 3.94 -0.33 4.97
N TYR A 104 3.26 -0.23 3.83
CA TYR A 104 1.99 -0.93 3.61
C TYR A 104 2.16 -2.45 3.64
N ALA A 105 3.18 -2.97 2.95
CA ALA A 105 3.49 -4.40 2.95
C ALA A 105 3.80 -4.92 4.37
N GLY A 106 4.62 -4.18 5.13
CA GLY A 106 4.95 -4.50 6.52
C GLY A 106 3.73 -4.48 7.44
N MET A 107 2.82 -3.51 7.25
CA MET A 107 1.55 -3.45 7.98
C MET A 107 0.66 -4.65 7.69
N CYS A 108 0.50 -5.01 6.42
CA CYS A 108 -0.27 -6.19 6.01
C CYS A 108 0.34 -7.47 6.56
N TYR A 109 1.67 -7.59 6.56
CA TYR A 109 2.39 -8.72 7.15
C TYR A 109 2.13 -8.82 8.66
N HIS A 110 2.29 -7.73 9.39
CA HIS A 110 2.07 -7.68 10.84
C HIS A 110 0.62 -8.04 11.20
N GLU A 111 -0.36 -7.49 10.48
CA GLU A 111 -1.77 -7.87 10.67
C GLU A 111 -1.99 -9.37 10.43
N THR A 112 -1.40 -9.92 9.37
CA THR A 112 -1.66 -11.30 8.94
C THR A 112 -0.95 -12.35 9.79
N TYR A 113 0.29 -12.10 10.20
CA TYR A 113 1.16 -13.09 10.83
C TYR A 113 1.40 -12.82 12.32
N VAL A 114 1.11 -11.63 12.81
CA VAL A 114 1.21 -11.30 14.24
C VAL A 114 -0.18 -11.22 14.86
N ARG A 115 -1.06 -10.37 14.33
CA ARG A 115 -2.39 -10.14 14.93
C ARG A 115 -3.40 -11.27 14.71
N LEU A 116 -3.28 -12.03 13.62
CA LEU A 116 -4.16 -13.18 13.34
C LEU A 116 -3.62 -14.53 13.86
N LYS A 117 -2.52 -14.55 14.64
CA LYS A 117 -2.14 -15.76 15.39
C LYS A 117 -3.22 -16.00 16.45
N ARG A 118 -3.82 -17.21 16.47
CA ARG A 118 -4.79 -17.60 17.51
C ARG A 118 -4.14 -17.37 18.88
N PRO A 119 -4.85 -16.75 19.85
CA PRO A 119 -4.27 -16.54 21.17
C PRO A 119 -3.93 -17.89 21.79
N LEU A 120 -2.69 -18.02 22.28
CA LEU A 120 -2.17 -19.25 22.89
C LEU A 120 -3.02 -19.72 24.09
N SER A 121 -3.79 -18.81 24.69
CA SER A 121 -4.77 -19.14 25.73
C SER A 121 -5.87 -20.11 25.26
N ILE A 122 -6.19 -20.15 23.97
CA ILE A 122 -7.18 -21.08 23.41
C ILE A 122 -6.57 -22.47 23.13
N LEU A 123 -5.24 -22.58 23.02
CA LEU A 123 -4.52 -23.84 22.75
C LEU A 123 -4.10 -24.60 24.03
N LYS A 124 -4.39 -24.06 25.22
CA LYS A 124 -4.05 -24.66 26.52
C LYS A 124 -5.16 -25.48 27.16
N ASN A 125 -6.27 -25.74 26.45
CA ASN A 125 -7.35 -26.61 26.91
C ASN A 125 -7.24 -27.98 26.25
#